data_AF-A0A7V7UVB6-F1
#
_entry.id   AF-A0A7V7UVB6-F1
#
_cell.length_a   1.000
_cell.length_b   1.000
_cell.length_c   1.000
_cell.angle_alpha   90.00
_cell.angle_beta   90.00
_cell.angle_gamma   90.00
#
_symmetry.space_group_name_H-M   'P 1'
#
loop_
_entity.id
_entity.type
_entity.pdbx_description
1 polymer ?
#
loop_
_entity_poly.entity_id
_entity_poly.type
_entity_poly.pdbx_seq_one_letter_code
_entity_poly.pdbx_strand_id
1 'polypeptide(L)'
;MEDFFRSRFLYKDREYYEGKNVFNHNILRNELQKHDTIIIPALKEQLTGSELAEWLIHNSSPQDIEKLVLMIQKARKHQSDTKAVIEMAVSALTMVSLTFKKEVL
;
A
#
# COMPACT_ATOMS: atom_id res chain seq x y z
N MET A 1 5.17 24.09 -31.04
CA MET A 1 4.90 22.68 -31.43
C MET A 1 5.39 21.69 -30.37
N GLU A 2 6.46 22.01 -29.61
CA GLU A 2 6.95 21.16 -28.50
C GLU A 2 5.95 20.98 -27.35
N ASP A 3 5.10 21.96 -27.07
CA ASP A 3 4.12 21.89 -25.97
C ASP A 3 3.03 20.82 -26.20
N PHE A 4 2.68 20.55 -27.46
CA PHE A 4 1.66 19.55 -27.80
C PHE A 4 2.18 18.13 -27.57
N PHE A 5 3.44 17.87 -27.92
CA PHE A 5 4.08 16.58 -27.67
C PHE A 5 4.31 16.37 -26.18
N ARG A 6 4.86 17.37 -25.46
CA ARG A 6 5.04 17.29 -24.00
C ARG A 6 3.73 17.02 -23.27
N SER A 7 2.65 17.71 -23.65
CA SER A 7 1.32 17.50 -23.08
C SER A 7 0.86 16.05 -23.25
N ARG A 8 0.91 15.49 -24.47
CA ARG A 8 0.43 14.13 -24.74
C ARG A 8 1.23 13.04 -24.01
N PHE A 9 2.54 13.21 -23.83
CA PHE A 9 3.34 12.29 -23.03
C PHE A 9 2.99 12.37 -21.54
N LEU A 10 2.85 13.59 -21.00
CA LEU A 10 2.47 13.79 -19.59
C LEU A 10 1.05 13.27 -19.28
N TYR A 11 0.10 13.40 -20.21
CA TYR A 11 -1.25 12.84 -20.06
C TYR A 11 -1.24 11.31 -20.03
N LYS A 12 -0.46 10.68 -20.90
CA LYS A 12 -0.37 9.22 -20.98
C LYS A 12 0.32 8.63 -19.74
N ASP A 13 1.33 9.33 -19.23
CA ASP A 13 1.97 8.99 -17.96
C ASP A 13 0.98 9.13 -16.80
N ARG A 14 0.24 10.24 -16.72
CA ARG A 14 -0.77 10.45 -15.66
C ARG A 14 -1.85 9.37 -15.66
N GLU A 15 -2.46 9.04 -16.81
CA GLU A 15 -3.44 7.95 -16.92
C GLU A 15 -2.85 6.59 -16.51
N TYR A 16 -1.59 6.32 -16.87
CA TYR A 16 -0.89 5.11 -16.48
C TYR A 16 -0.65 5.06 -14.96
N TYR A 17 -0.22 6.16 -14.34
CA TYR A 17 -0.02 6.25 -12.90
C TYR A 17 -1.33 6.17 -12.12
N GLU A 18 -2.40 6.81 -12.61
CA GLU A 18 -3.73 6.72 -12.02
C GLU A 18 -4.31 5.31 -12.14
N GLY A 19 -4.21 4.68 -13.32
CA GLY A 19 -4.64 3.31 -13.55
C GLY A 19 -3.87 2.30 -12.70
N LYS A 20 -2.56 2.47 -12.55
CA LYS A 20 -1.70 1.64 -11.70
C LYS A 20 -2.06 1.78 -10.22
N ASN A 21 -2.36 2.99 -9.75
CA ASN A 21 -2.80 3.22 -8.37
C ASN A 21 -4.13 2.55 -8.08
N VAL A 22 -5.12 2.72 -8.96
CA VAL A 22 -6.43 2.05 -8.82
C VAL A 22 -6.26 0.53 -8.80
N PHE A 23 -5.42 -0.02 -9.68
CA PHE A 23 -5.11 -1.45 -9.70
C PHE A 23 -4.49 -1.93 -8.38
N ASN A 24 -3.49 -1.21 -7.86
CA ASN A 24 -2.85 -1.55 -6.59
C ASN A 24 -3.82 -1.46 -5.41
N HIS A 25 -4.68 -0.44 -5.37
CA HIS A 25 -5.72 -0.31 -4.34
C HIS A 25 -6.68 -1.51 -4.36
N ASN A 26 -7.07 -1.97 -5.55
CA ASN A 26 -7.94 -3.12 -5.69
C ASN A 26 -7.27 -4.43 -5.23
N ILE A 27 -5.97 -4.62 -5.52
CA ILE A 27 -5.23 -5.77 -4.98
C ILE A 27 -5.19 -5.73 -3.46
N LEU A 28 -4.87 -4.56 -2.89
CA LEU A 28 -4.82 -4.33 -1.45
C LEU A 28 -6.14 -4.72 -0.78
N ARG A 29 -7.25 -4.16 -1.24
CA ARG A 29 -8.59 -4.48 -0.74
C ARG A 29 -8.88 -5.98 -0.85
N ASN A 30 -8.62 -6.55 -2.03
CA ASN A 30 -8.91 -7.95 -2.29
C ASN A 30 -8.10 -8.91 -1.43
N GLU A 31 -6.86 -8.58 -1.11
CA GLU A 31 -6.03 -9.43 -0.26
C GLU A 31 -6.37 -9.24 1.21
N LEU A 32 -6.48 -7.99 1.66
CA LEU A 32 -6.69 -7.70 3.07
C LEU A 32 -8.07 -8.14 3.55
N GLN A 33 -9.13 -7.98 2.75
CA GLN A 33 -10.49 -8.39 3.13
C GLN A 33 -10.64 -9.89 3.43
N LYS A 34 -9.66 -10.72 3.03
CA LYS A 34 -9.63 -12.16 3.34
C LYS A 34 -9.30 -12.44 4.81
N HIS A 35 -8.84 -11.43 5.53
CA HIS A 35 -8.39 -11.54 6.90
C HIS A 35 -9.37 -10.80 7.81
N ASP A 36 -10.12 -11.56 8.61
CA ASP A 36 -11.07 -11.00 9.58
C ASP A 36 -10.37 -10.09 10.60
N THR A 37 -9.12 -10.40 10.93
CA THR A 37 -8.34 -9.62 11.88
C THR A 37 -6.86 -9.67 11.51
N ILE A 38 -6.26 -8.49 11.49
CA ILE A 38 -4.83 -8.26 11.27
C ILE A 38 -4.26 -7.57 12.50
N ILE A 39 -3.20 -8.12 13.06
CA ILE A 39 -2.54 -7.56 14.23
C ILE A 39 -1.45 -6.62 13.75
N ILE A 40 -1.48 -5.37 14.22
CA ILE A 40 -0.40 -4.41 13.96
C ILE A 40 0.30 -4.13 15.29
N PRO A 41 1.37 -4.87 15.62
CA PRO A 41 2.11 -4.69 16.87
C PRO A 41 2.48 -3.24 17.19
N ALA A 42 2.81 -2.44 16.16
CA ALA A 42 3.19 -1.03 16.30
C ALA A 42 2.04 -0.15 16.82
N LEU A 43 0.78 -0.48 16.47
CA LEU A 43 -0.39 0.27 16.91
C LEU A 43 -1.01 -0.30 18.19
N LYS A 44 -0.61 -1.52 18.60
CA LYS A 44 -1.26 -2.30 19.68
C LYS A 44 -2.77 -2.48 19.47
N GLU A 45 -3.22 -2.32 18.23
CA GLU A 45 -4.62 -2.41 17.81
C GLU A 45 -4.81 -3.59 16.86
N GLN A 46 -6.02 -4.13 16.90
CA GLN A 46 -6.49 -5.12 15.94
C GLN A 46 -7.43 -4.40 14.97
N LEU A 47 -7.13 -4.49 13.68
CA LEU A 47 -7.99 -3.94 12.63
C LEU A 47 -8.53 -5.08 11.79
N THR A 48 -9.73 -4.90 11.27
CA THR A 48 -10.20 -5.76 10.19
C THR A 48 -9.37 -5.51 8.94
N GLY A 49 -9.28 -6.51 8.06
CA GLY A 49 -8.58 -6.37 6.79
C GLY A 49 -9.10 -5.20 5.94
N SER A 50 -10.42 -5.00 5.92
CA SER A 50 -11.05 -3.90 5.17
C SER A 50 -10.68 -2.53 5.74
N GLU A 51 -10.70 -2.36 7.06
CA GLU A 51 -10.28 -1.10 7.71
C GLU A 51 -8.81 -0.79 7.43
N LEU A 52 -7.96 -1.81 7.50
CA LEU A 52 -6.54 -1.64 7.19
C LEU A 52 -6.32 -1.26 5.72
N ALA A 53 -7.08 -1.84 4.79
CA ALA A 53 -6.97 -1.51 3.38
C ALA A 53 -7.27 -0.02 3.12
N GLU A 54 -8.39 0.48 3.65
CA GLU A 54 -8.73 1.89 3.51
C GLU A 54 -7.71 2.79 4.21
N TRP A 55 -7.27 2.42 5.42
CA TRP A 55 -6.25 3.18 6.13
C TRP A 55 -4.95 3.28 5.31
N LEU A 56 -4.46 2.19 4.72
CA LEU A 56 -3.26 2.20 3.89
C LEU A 56 -3.43 3.06 2.64
N ILE A 57 -4.59 2.95 1.97
CA ILE A 57 -4.89 3.73 0.76
C ILE A 57 -4.91 5.25 1.06
N HIS A 58 -5.41 5.65 2.23
CA HIS A 58 -5.50 7.05 2.62
C HIS A 58 -4.21 7.63 3.21
N ASN A 59 -3.39 6.80 3.87
CA ASN A 59 -2.25 7.29 4.66
C ASN A 59 -0.88 6.94 4.07
N SER A 60 -0.80 6.06 3.06
CA SER A 60 0.47 5.63 2.48
C SER A 60 0.75 6.30 1.14
N SER A 61 2.04 6.46 0.80
CA SER A 61 2.41 6.93 -0.53
C SER A 61 2.10 5.86 -1.59
N PRO A 62 1.83 6.25 -2.86
CA PRO A 62 1.67 5.30 -3.96
C PRO A 62 2.85 4.31 -4.10
N GLN A 63 4.07 4.77 -3.82
CA GLN A 63 5.28 3.96 -3.88
C GLN A 63 5.31 2.89 -2.78
N ASP A 64 4.83 3.21 -1.58
CA ASP A 64 4.75 2.25 -0.48
C ASP A 64 3.67 1.21 -0.72
N ILE A 65 2.53 1.65 -1.25
CA ILE A 65 1.45 0.77 -1.72
C ILE A 65 1.95 -0.20 -2.79
N GLU A 66 2.71 0.29 -3.77
CA GLU A 66 3.30 -0.56 -4.82
C GLU A 66 4.24 -1.62 -4.24
N LYS A 67 5.12 -1.24 -3.30
CA LYS A 67 6.03 -2.18 -2.64
C LYS A 67 5.25 -3.24 -1.86
N LEU A 68 4.20 -2.83 -1.14
CA LEU A 68 3.37 -3.75 -0.36
C LEU A 68 2.66 -4.75 -1.27
N VAL A 69 2.06 -4.29 -2.37
CA VAL A 69 1.44 -5.15 -3.39
C VAL A 69 2.46 -6.14 -3.96
N LEU A 70 3.68 -5.69 -4.25
CA LEU A 70 4.74 -6.56 -4.74
C LEU A 70 5.13 -7.64 -3.71
N MET A 71 5.22 -7.28 -2.42
CA MET A 71 5.51 -8.24 -1.34
C MET A 71 4.40 -9.29 -1.23
N ILE A 72 3.14 -8.87 -1.27
CA ILE A 72 1.97 -9.76 -1.26
C ILE A 72 2.01 -10.73 -2.44
N GLN A 73 2.25 -10.22 -3.65
CA GLN A 73 2.31 -11.06 -4.86
C GLN A 73 3.45 -12.07 -4.79
N LYS A 74 4.62 -11.67 -4.29
CA LYS A 74 5.75 -12.59 -4.06
C LYS A 74 5.40 -13.66 -3.03
N ALA A 75 4.81 -13.28 -1.89
CA ALA A 75 4.38 -14.23 -0.87
C ALA A 75 3.40 -15.26 -1.45
N ARG A 76 2.39 -14.82 -2.21
CA ARG A 76 1.46 -15.72 -2.91
C ARG A 76 2.16 -16.67 -3.88
N LYS A 77 3.07 -16.13 -4.72
CA LYS A 77 3.82 -16.94 -5.69
C LYS A 77 4.62 -18.05 -5.03
N HIS A 78 5.15 -17.79 -3.84
CA HIS A 78 5.94 -18.75 -3.07
C HIS A 78 5.14 -19.51 -2.01
N GLN A 79 3.80 -19.43 -2.02
CA GLN A 79 2.91 -20.05 -1.03
C GLN A 79 3.29 -19.72 0.42
N SER A 80 3.88 -18.54 0.62
CA SER A 80 4.23 -18.03 1.93
C SER A 80 2.99 -17.48 2.62
N ASP A 81 3.04 -17.38 3.95
CA ASP A 81 1.97 -16.78 4.74
C ASP A 81 1.84 -15.28 4.40
N THR A 82 0.83 -14.96 3.59
CA THR A 82 0.53 -13.59 3.17
C THR A 82 0.12 -12.72 4.34
N LYS A 83 -0.55 -13.28 5.36
CA LYS A 83 -0.97 -12.54 6.54
C LYS A 83 0.25 -12.06 7.32
N ALA A 84 1.19 -12.96 7.61
CA ALA A 84 2.42 -12.61 8.32
C ALA A 84 3.24 -11.53 7.58
N VAL A 85 3.31 -11.61 6.25
CA VAL A 85 3.99 -10.61 5.42
C VAL A 85 3.29 -9.25 5.51
N ILE A 86 1.97 -9.23 5.48
CA ILE A 86 1.16 -8.01 5.63
C ILE A 86 1.39 -7.39 7.01
N GLU A 87 1.26 -8.17 8.09
CA GLU A 87 1.45 -7.69 9.47
C GLU A 87 2.85 -7.09 9.66
N MET A 88 3.89 -7.74 9.14
CA MET A 88 5.26 -7.25 9.18
C MET A 88 5.44 -5.96 8.39
N ALA A 89 4.97 -5.91 7.14
CA ALA A 89 5.17 -4.76 6.27
C ALA A 89 4.41 -3.52 6.78
N VAL A 90 3.19 -3.70 7.26
CA VAL A 90 2.37 -2.63 7.85
C VAL A 90 2.98 -2.13 9.16
N SER A 91 3.53 -3.03 9.98
CA SER A 91 4.27 -2.64 11.19
C SER A 91 5.51 -1.80 10.86
N ALA A 92 6.23 -2.13 9.79
CA ALA A 92 7.38 -1.34 9.34
C ALA A 92 6.95 0.06 8.84
N LEU A 93 5.89 0.14 8.03
CA LEU A 93 5.35 1.41 7.53
C LEU A 93 4.88 2.33 8.67
N THR A 94 4.11 1.77 9.61
CA THR A 94 3.59 2.51 10.77
C THR A 94 4.69 2.95 11.72
N MET A 95 5.72 2.12 11.95
CA MET A 95 6.88 2.54 12.74
C MET A 95 7.58 3.72 12.08
N VAL A 96 7.85 3.70 10.77
CA VAL A 96 8.49 4.83 10.07
C VAL A 96 7.66 6.12 10.20
N SER A 97 6.33 6.06 10.05
CA SER A 97 5.45 7.22 10.25
C SER A 97 5.43 7.73 11.70
N LEU A 98 5.55 6.84 12.70
CA LEU A 98 5.64 7.22 14.12
C LEU A 98 6.99 7.82 14.49
N THR A 99 8.10 7.32 13.92
CA THR A 99 9.43 7.89 14.14
C THR A 99 9.53 9.30 13.57
N PHE A 100 8.97 9.54 12.37
CA PHE A 100 8.91 10.87 11.76
C PHE A 100 8.13 11.90 12.61
N LYS A 101 7.08 11.47 13.33
CA LYS A 101 6.34 12.35 14.25
C LYS A 101 7.12 12.70 15.52
N LYS A 102 8.06 11.85 15.94
CA LYS A 102 8.85 12.06 17.17
C LYS A 102 10.05 12.98 16.98
N GLU A 103 10.58 13.11 15.76
CA GLU A 103 11.74 13.98 15.48
C GLU A 103 11.36 15.45 15.23
N VAL A 104 10.06 15.77 15.15
CA VAL A 104 9.54 17.12 14.90
C VAL A 104 9.03 17.81 16.20
N LEU A 105 9.24 17.18 17.36
CA LEU A 105 8.93 17.73 18.69
C LEU A 105 10.21 17.86 19.52
#